data_AF-A0A7W1KD26-F1
#
_entry.id   AF-A0A7W1KD26-F1
#
_cell.length_a   1.000
_cell.length_b   1.000
_cell.length_c   1.000
_cell.angle_alpha   90.00
_cell.angle_beta   90.00
_cell.angle_gamma   90.00
#
_symmetry.space_group_name_H-M   'P 1'
#
loop_
_entity.id
_entity.type
_entity.pdbx_description
1 polymer ?
#
loop_
_entity_poly.entity_id
_entity_poly.type
_entity_poly.pdbx_seq_one_letter_code
_entity_poly.pdbx_strand_id
1 'polypeptide(L)'
;MAPDSQRATAQETTRLQRRLLALAAIAAWSILPPYLGPPLGLELDVSATVEVVDHVIPGLCAIAAALIARFDVGQGQADGYRALAALGVCVLAGLFVVVSHFTLVLGAGEPGQPVSSVVWHATPGPVLLLFSLWLLLRPAPQDATA
;
A
#
# COMPACT_ATOMS: atom_id res chain seq x y z
N MET A 1 -37.56 -10.74 -6.10
CA MET A 1 -36.75 -10.85 -4.88
C MET A 1 -35.44 -11.51 -5.31
N ALA A 2 -34.32 -10.79 -5.33
CA ALA A 2 -33.04 -11.44 -5.68
C ALA A 2 -32.73 -12.49 -4.60
N PRO A 3 -32.31 -13.70 -4.96
CA PRO A 3 -31.94 -14.73 -4.00
C PRO A 3 -30.82 -14.21 -3.07
N ASP A 4 -30.85 -14.59 -1.80
CA ASP A 4 -29.96 -14.04 -0.76
C ASP A 4 -28.47 -14.21 -1.09
N SER A 5 -28.10 -15.22 -1.88
CA SER A 5 -26.74 -15.44 -2.40
C SER A 5 -26.24 -14.29 -3.29
N GLN A 6 -27.07 -13.74 -4.16
CA GLN A 6 -26.68 -12.63 -5.05
C GLN A 6 -26.40 -11.34 -4.25
N ARG A 7 -27.14 -11.12 -3.17
CA ARG A 7 -26.92 -9.96 -2.29
C ARG A 7 -25.61 -10.08 -1.52
N ALA A 8 -25.29 -11.28 -1.03
CA ALA A 8 -24.03 -11.54 -0.33
C ALA A 8 -22.81 -11.26 -1.23
N THR A 9 -22.81 -11.80 -2.46
CA THR A 9 -21.71 -11.57 -3.41
C THR A 9 -21.52 -10.09 -3.76
N ALA A 10 -22.61 -9.36 -4.02
CA ALA A 10 -22.55 -7.93 -4.33
C ALA A 10 -21.98 -7.09 -3.17
N GLN A 11 -22.32 -7.44 -1.92
CA GLN A 11 -21.77 -6.80 -0.74
C GLN A 11 -20.28 -7.08 -0.56
N GLU A 12 -19.83 -8.32 -0.82
CA GLU A 12 -18.42 -8.68 -0.74
C GLU A 12 -17.56 -7.98 -1.78
N THR A 13 -18.01 -7.94 -3.04
CA THR A 13 -17.35 -7.19 -4.12
C THR A 13 -17.20 -5.72 -3.74
N THR A 14 -18.27 -5.11 -3.22
CA THR A 14 -18.26 -3.71 -2.77
C THR A 14 -17.24 -3.48 -1.64
N ARG A 15 -17.14 -4.40 -0.67
CA ARG A 15 -16.17 -4.31 0.43
C ARG A 15 -14.73 -4.45 -0.07
N LEU A 16 -14.47 -5.38 -1.01
CA LEU A 16 -13.16 -5.56 -1.60
C LEU A 16 -12.71 -4.32 -2.39
N GLN A 17 -13.57 -3.75 -3.21
CA GLN A 17 -13.27 -2.52 -3.94
C GLN A 17 -12.90 -1.35 -3.03
N ARG A 18 -13.61 -1.18 -1.90
CA ARG A 18 -13.29 -0.15 -0.91
C ARG A 18 -11.93 -0.38 -0.25
N ARG A 19 -11.60 -1.64 0.04
CA ARG A 19 -10.29 -1.99 0.61
C ARG A 19 -9.15 -1.75 -0.37
N LEU A 20 -9.33 -2.08 -1.65
CA LEU A 20 -8.35 -1.78 -2.70
C LEU A 20 -8.17 -0.27 -2.89
N LEU A 21 -9.25 0.50 -2.78
CA LEU A 21 -9.17 1.96 -2.77
C LEU A 21 -8.40 2.48 -1.54
N ALA A 22 -8.64 1.91 -0.37
CA ALA A 22 -7.88 2.25 0.85
C ALA A 22 -6.40 1.90 0.70
N LEU A 23 -6.07 0.75 0.09
CA LEU A 23 -4.69 0.37 -0.23
C LEU A 23 -4.02 1.40 -1.15
N ALA A 24 -4.73 1.85 -2.20
CA ALA A 24 -4.22 2.90 -3.08
C ALA A 24 -3.99 4.23 -2.34
N ALA A 25 -4.86 4.59 -1.39
CA ALA A 25 -4.67 5.78 -0.56
C ALA A 25 -3.46 5.65 0.39
N ILE A 26 -3.24 4.47 0.97
CA ILE A 26 -2.05 4.18 1.79
C ILE A 26 -0.78 4.25 0.93
N ALA A 27 -0.82 3.71 -0.30
CA ALA A 27 0.30 3.83 -1.23
C ALA A 27 0.56 5.28 -1.66
N ALA A 28 -0.48 6.11 -1.80
CA ALA A 28 -0.31 7.54 -2.05
C ALA A 28 0.38 8.26 -0.89
N TRP A 29 0.13 7.83 0.35
CA TRP A 29 0.87 8.36 1.50
C TRP A 29 2.37 8.09 1.40
N SER A 30 2.81 6.94 0.85
CA SER A 30 4.25 6.67 0.69
C SER A 30 4.94 7.60 -0.30
N ILE A 31 4.20 8.34 -1.14
CA ILE A 31 4.72 9.32 -2.10
C ILE A 31 4.93 10.69 -1.44
N LEU A 32 4.21 10.98 -0.35
CA LEU A 32 4.19 12.31 0.27
C LEU A 32 5.51 12.78 0.89
N PRO A 33 6.39 11.92 1.46
CA PRO A 33 7.56 12.39 2.17
C PRO A 33 8.44 13.41 1.43
N PRO A 34 8.89 13.16 0.18
CA PRO A 34 9.71 14.13 -0.57
C PRO A 34 9.01 15.47 -0.86
N TYR A 35 7.67 15.50 -0.94
CA TYR A 35 6.95 16.69 -1.38
C TYR A 35 6.40 17.53 -0.24
N LEU A 36 6.01 16.88 0.86
CA LEU A 36 5.46 17.56 2.04
C LEU A 36 6.47 17.66 3.18
N GLY A 37 7.57 16.90 3.16
CA GLY A 37 8.63 16.99 4.16
C GLY A 37 9.24 18.39 4.27
N PRO A 38 9.78 18.98 3.18
CA PRO A 38 10.41 20.29 3.21
C PRO A 38 9.51 21.43 3.74
N PRO A 39 8.27 21.64 3.24
CA PRO A 39 7.41 22.72 3.76
C PRO A 39 6.97 22.51 5.22
N LEU A 40 7.09 21.29 5.77
CA LEU A 40 6.77 20.97 7.15
C LEU A 40 8.00 20.95 8.08
N GLY A 41 9.21 21.20 7.56
CA GLY A 41 10.44 21.07 8.32
C GLY A 41 10.74 19.62 8.75
N LEU A 42 10.25 18.64 7.98
CA LEU A 42 10.41 17.21 8.21
C LEU A 42 11.37 16.57 7.20
N GLU A 43 12.28 17.35 6.63
CA GLU A 43 13.28 16.90 5.65
C GLU A 43 14.38 16.04 6.28
N LEU A 44 15.05 15.25 5.43
CA LEU A 44 16.24 14.48 5.74
C LEU A 44 17.39 15.00 4.86
N ASP A 45 18.63 14.88 5.33
CA ASP A 45 19.82 15.23 4.54
C ASP A 45 20.14 14.13 3.51
N VAL A 46 19.29 14.02 2.50
CA VAL A 46 19.42 13.05 1.39
C VAL A 46 19.11 13.72 0.06
N SER A 47 19.69 13.17 -1.02
CA SER A 47 19.40 13.70 -2.35
C SER A 47 17.96 13.42 -2.77
N ALA A 48 17.31 14.37 -3.46
CA ALA A 48 15.95 14.20 -3.98
C ALA A 48 15.77 12.94 -4.86
N THR A 49 16.82 12.53 -5.59
CA THR A 49 16.79 11.29 -6.39
C THR A 49 16.60 10.06 -5.52
N VAL A 50 17.25 10.00 -4.37
CA VAL A 50 17.11 8.88 -3.41
C VAL A 50 15.68 8.88 -2.86
N GLU A 51 15.14 10.03 -2.46
CA GLU A 51 13.76 10.09 -1.98
C GLU A 51 12.75 9.64 -3.05
N VAL A 52 12.94 10.01 -4.32
CA VAL A 52 12.09 9.55 -5.42
C VAL A 52 12.13 8.03 -5.57
N VAL A 53 13.31 7.43 -5.50
CA VAL A 53 13.48 5.97 -5.61
C VAL A 53 12.86 5.25 -4.42
N ASP A 54 13.04 5.77 -3.21
CA ASP A 54 12.60 5.14 -1.97
C ASP A 54 11.11 5.31 -1.68
N HIS A 55 10.47 6.35 -2.23
CA HIS A 55 9.07 6.69 -1.93
C HIS A 55 8.16 6.67 -3.16
N VAL A 56 8.55 7.42 -4.20
CA VAL A 56 7.64 7.76 -5.30
C VAL A 56 7.45 6.56 -6.23
N ILE A 57 8.55 5.93 -6.66
CA ILE A 57 8.49 4.75 -7.54
C ILE A 57 7.68 3.61 -6.90
N PRO A 58 8.00 3.12 -5.68
CA PRO A 58 7.24 2.04 -5.05
C PRO A 58 5.77 2.44 -4.78
N GLY A 59 5.53 3.70 -4.38
CA GLY A 59 4.18 4.22 -4.18
C GLY A 59 3.34 4.20 -5.46
N LEU A 60 3.88 4.68 -6.58
CA LEU A 60 3.19 4.67 -7.88
C LEU A 60 2.92 3.24 -8.37
N CYS A 61 3.87 2.33 -8.21
CA CYS A 61 3.68 0.91 -8.53
C CYS A 61 2.54 0.30 -7.71
N ALA A 62 2.50 0.54 -6.39
CA ALA A 62 1.45 0.03 -5.52
C ALA A 62 0.07 0.65 -5.83
N ILE A 63 0.00 1.96 -6.11
CA ILE A 63 -1.25 2.62 -6.54
C ILE A 63 -1.77 1.96 -7.83
N ALA A 64 -0.91 1.82 -8.84
CA ALA A 64 -1.29 1.22 -10.12
C ALA A 64 -1.82 -0.21 -9.93
N ALA A 65 -1.11 -1.04 -9.17
CA ALA A 65 -1.53 -2.41 -8.90
C ALA A 65 -2.88 -2.47 -8.16
N ALA A 66 -3.07 -1.65 -7.12
CA ALA A 66 -4.31 -1.59 -6.35
C ALA A 66 -5.51 -1.12 -7.20
N LEU A 67 -5.31 -0.14 -8.07
CA LEU A 67 -6.35 0.36 -8.97
C LEU A 67 -6.70 -0.63 -10.09
N ILE A 68 -5.71 -1.32 -10.65
CA ILE A 68 -5.92 -2.39 -11.64
C ILE A 68 -6.74 -3.53 -11.01
N ALA A 69 -6.33 -4.01 -9.83
CA ALA A 69 -7.08 -5.03 -9.10
C ALA A 69 -8.51 -4.58 -8.81
N ARG A 70 -8.71 -3.31 -8.42
CA ARG A 70 -10.04 -2.75 -8.17
C ARG A 70 -10.89 -2.74 -9.43
N PHE A 71 -10.29 -2.36 -10.56
CA PHE A 71 -10.97 -2.34 -11.86
C PHE A 71 -11.39 -3.75 -12.28
N ASP A 72 -10.48 -4.73 -12.20
CA ASP A 72 -10.77 -6.14 -12.53
C ASP A 72 -11.91 -6.70 -11.66
N VAL A 73 -11.91 -6.41 -10.35
CA VAL A 73 -13.02 -6.77 -9.44
C VAL A 73 -14.34 -6.12 -9.86
N GLY A 74 -14.32 -4.86 -10.30
CA GLY A 74 -15.50 -4.16 -10.78
C GLY A 74 -16.09 -4.68 -12.08
N GLN A 75 -15.26 -5.30 -12.92
CA GLN A 75 -15.70 -5.94 -14.16
C GLN A 75 -16.11 -7.41 -13.98
N GLY A 76 -16.01 -7.94 -12.75
CA GLY A 76 -16.19 -9.38 -12.50
C GLY A 76 -15.08 -10.24 -13.14
N GLN A 77 -13.92 -9.65 -13.45
CA GLN A 77 -12.77 -10.29 -14.08
C GLN A 77 -11.63 -10.56 -13.08
N ALA A 78 -11.96 -10.71 -11.80
CA ALA A 78 -10.98 -10.99 -10.76
C ALA A 78 -10.43 -12.42 -10.89
N ASP A 79 -9.47 -12.60 -11.79
CA ASP A 79 -8.63 -13.80 -11.84
C ASP A 79 -7.73 -13.84 -10.60
N GLY A 80 -7.74 -14.98 -9.90
CA GLY A 80 -6.95 -15.20 -8.70
C GLY A 80 -5.47 -14.90 -8.91
N TYR A 81 -4.90 -15.24 -10.07
CA TYR A 81 -3.49 -14.96 -10.35
C TYR A 81 -3.21 -13.47 -10.56
N ARG A 82 -4.09 -12.75 -11.26
CA ARG A 82 -3.94 -11.29 -11.49
C ARG A 82 -4.10 -10.51 -10.19
N ALA A 83 -5.07 -10.90 -9.36
CA ALA A 83 -5.25 -10.32 -8.03
C ALA A 83 -4.05 -10.61 -7.12
N LEU A 84 -3.54 -11.85 -7.13
CA LEU A 84 -2.34 -12.24 -6.39
C LEU A 84 -1.12 -11.42 -6.82
N ALA A 85 -0.89 -11.27 -8.12
CA ALA A 85 0.22 -10.49 -8.65
C ALA A 85 0.11 -9.01 -8.24
N ALA A 86 -1.06 -8.40 -8.36
CA ALA A 86 -1.28 -7.01 -7.97
C ALA A 86 -1.04 -6.76 -6.47
N LEU A 87 -1.55 -7.65 -5.60
CA LEU A 87 -1.27 -7.56 -4.16
C LEU A 87 0.21 -7.85 -3.85
N GLY A 88 0.84 -8.76 -4.59
CA GLY A 88 2.27 -9.04 -4.51
C GLY A 88 3.12 -7.81 -4.80
N VAL A 89 2.78 -7.02 -5.83
CA VAL A 89 3.46 -5.74 -6.11
C VAL A 89 3.32 -4.78 -4.92
N CYS A 90 2.15 -4.70 -4.30
CA CYS A 90 1.94 -3.83 -3.13
C CYS A 90 2.77 -4.28 -1.91
N VAL A 91 2.88 -5.60 -1.68
CA VAL A 91 3.75 -6.17 -0.64
C VAL A 91 5.21 -5.84 -0.91
N LEU A 92 5.69 -6.05 -2.15
CA LEU A 92 7.08 -5.77 -2.53
C LEU A 92 7.40 -4.28 -2.40
N ALA A 93 6.48 -3.39 -2.80
CA ALA A 93 6.64 -1.95 -2.64
C ALA A 93 6.76 -1.57 -1.15
N GLY A 94 5.84 -2.05 -0.30
CA GLY A 94 5.91 -1.79 1.15
C GLY A 94 7.19 -2.34 1.79
N LEU A 95 7.60 -3.55 1.42
CA LEU A 95 8.85 -4.15 1.89
C LEU A 95 10.08 -3.36 1.46
N PHE A 96 10.11 -2.89 0.22
CA PHE A 96 11.20 -2.07 -0.31
C PHE A 96 11.37 -0.80 0.53
N VAL A 97 10.28 -0.07 0.81
CA VAL A 97 10.33 1.13 1.66
C VAL A 97 10.81 0.80 3.08
N VAL A 98 10.32 -0.30 3.68
CA VAL A 98 10.77 -0.72 5.03
C VAL A 98 12.27 -0.98 5.06
N VAL A 99 12.79 -1.69 4.07
CA VAL A 99 14.21 -2.07 4.02
C VAL A 99 15.10 -0.85 3.76
N SER A 100 14.71 0.04 2.83
CA SER A 100 15.50 1.26 2.55
C SER A 100 15.55 2.21 3.74
N HIS A 101 14.54 2.19 4.60
CA HIS A 101 14.46 3.05 5.79
C HIS A 101 15.01 2.40 7.07
N PHE A 102 15.47 1.15 7.02
CA PHE A 102 15.88 0.43 8.22
C PHE A 102 17.03 1.13 8.94
N THR A 103 18.05 1.58 8.21
CA THR A 103 19.19 2.30 8.78
C THR A 103 18.80 3.68 9.31
N LEU A 104 17.87 4.38 8.65
CA LEU A 104 17.32 5.65 9.12
C LEU A 104 16.62 5.50 10.48
N VAL A 105 15.88 4.41 10.68
CA VAL A 105 15.24 4.13 11.98
C VAL A 105 16.27 3.88 13.07
N LEU A 106 17.40 3.23 12.75
CA LEU A 106 18.47 2.99 13.73
C LEU A 106 19.20 4.27 14.16
N GLY A 107 19.30 5.27 13.26
CA GLY A 107 19.93 6.57 13.54
C GLY A 107 18.98 7.64 14.10
N ALA A 108 17.74 7.28 14.44
CA ALA A 108 16.74 8.23 14.90
C ALA A 108 17.20 9.01 16.15
N GLY A 109 17.30 10.33 16.04
CA GLY A 109 17.77 11.22 17.10
C GLY A 109 19.24 11.67 16.97
N GLU A 110 19.97 11.15 15.99
CA GLU A 110 21.30 11.67 15.63
C GLU A 110 21.21 13.08 15.02
N PRO A 111 22.31 13.88 15.05
CA PRO A 111 22.37 15.14 14.34
C PRO A 111 22.00 14.98 12.86
N GLY A 112 21.01 15.73 12.38
CA GLY A 112 20.50 15.61 11.01
C GLY A 112 19.40 14.56 10.80
N GLN A 113 19.04 13.79 11.84
CA GLN A 113 17.98 12.77 11.81
C GLN A 113 16.97 12.98 12.94
N PRO A 114 16.25 14.12 12.98
CA PRO A 114 15.24 14.34 14.00
C PRO A 114 14.17 13.25 13.94
N VAL A 115 13.75 12.77 15.12
CA VAL A 115 12.80 11.65 15.26
C VAL A 115 11.51 11.89 14.46
N SER A 116 11.05 13.13 14.39
CA SER A 116 9.86 13.51 13.61
C SER A 116 10.04 13.26 12.11
N SER A 117 11.19 13.63 11.52
CA SER A 117 11.49 13.34 10.11
C SER A 117 11.60 11.84 9.87
N VAL A 118 12.24 11.10 10.79
CA VAL A 118 12.36 9.64 10.69
C VAL A 118 10.98 8.97 10.72
N VAL A 119 10.11 9.34 11.65
CA VAL A 119 8.75 8.80 11.72
C VAL A 119 7.97 9.13 10.44
N TRP A 120 8.07 10.36 9.95
CA TRP A 120 7.39 10.81 8.73
C TRP A 120 7.78 9.97 7.50
N HIS A 121 9.07 9.68 7.35
CA HIS A 121 9.60 8.90 6.21
C HIS A 121 9.40 7.39 6.38
N ALA A 122 9.61 6.86 7.59
CA ALA A 122 9.64 5.42 7.80
C ALA A 122 8.26 4.78 7.99
N THR A 123 7.22 5.53 8.39
CA THR A 123 5.90 4.95 8.71
C THR A 123 5.07 4.46 7.49
N PRO A 124 5.10 5.10 6.31
CA PRO A 124 4.31 4.64 5.17
C PRO A 124 4.62 3.20 4.73
N GLY A 125 5.90 2.78 4.78
CA GLY A 125 6.34 1.45 4.39
C GLY A 125 5.68 0.32 5.17
N PRO A 126 5.82 0.27 6.52
CA PRO A 126 5.15 -0.69 7.38
C PRO A 126 3.63 -0.71 7.21
N VAL A 127 2.98 0.45 7.09
CA VAL A 127 1.53 0.52 6.93
C VAL A 127 1.09 -0.08 5.59
N LEU A 128 1.78 0.25 4.50
CA LEU A 128 1.55 -0.33 3.17
C LEU A 128 1.78 -1.85 3.19
N LEU A 129 2.88 -2.30 3.77
CA LEU A 129 3.25 -3.72 3.84
C LEU A 129 2.20 -4.52 4.63
N LEU A 130 1.87 -4.08 5.84
CA LEU A 130 0.93 -4.78 6.72
C LEU A 130 -0.47 -4.83 6.12
N PHE A 131 -0.95 -3.74 5.52
CA PHE A 131 -2.27 -3.71 4.89
C PHE A 131 -2.33 -4.59 3.63
N SER A 132 -1.25 -4.61 2.84
CA SER A 132 -1.14 -5.48 1.66
C SER A 132 -1.10 -6.96 2.04
N LEU A 133 -0.30 -7.32 3.06
CA LEU A 133 -0.25 -8.68 3.59
C LEU A 133 -1.59 -9.11 4.17
N TRP A 134 -2.26 -8.23 4.93
CA TRP A 134 -3.59 -8.51 5.45
C TRP A 134 -4.58 -8.80 4.32
N LEU A 135 -4.58 -8.04 3.23
CA LEU A 135 -5.43 -8.33 2.08
C LEU A 135 -5.07 -9.63 1.37
N LEU A 136 -3.78 -9.90 1.19
CA LEU A 136 -3.25 -11.09 0.53
C LEU A 136 -3.59 -12.37 1.28
N LEU A 137 -3.53 -12.34 2.61
CA LEU A 137 -3.75 -13.50 3.48
C LEU A 137 -5.21 -13.68 3.89
N ARG A 138 -6.13 -12.83 3.43
CA ARG A 138 -7.55 -13.00 3.75
C ARG A 138 -8.07 -14.28 3.11
N PRO A 139 -8.83 -15.10 3.86
CA PRO A 139 -9.45 -16.29 3.30
C PRO A 139 -10.28 -15.91 2.08
N ALA A 140 -10.15 -16.69 1.00
CA ALA A 140 -11.15 -16.65 -0.06
C ALA A 140 -12.52 -16.93 0.57
N PRO A 141 -13.60 -16.24 0.14
CA PRO A 141 -14.94 -16.66 0.48
C PRO A 141 -15.04 -18.15 0.15
N GLN A 142 -15.29 -18.99 1.15
CA GLN A 142 -15.49 -20.41 0.91
C GLN A 142 -16.64 -20.52 -0.08
N ASP A 143 -16.37 -21.07 -1.26
CA ASP A 143 -17.43 -21.46 -2.17
C ASP A 143 -18.42 -22.27 -1.34
N ALA A 144 -19.67 -21.80 -1.30
CA ALA A 144 -20.79 -22.43 -0.60
C ALA A 144 -21.18 -23.73 -1.34
N THR A 145 -20.22 -24.64 -1.47
CA THR A 145 -20.37 -25.97 -2.05
C THR A 145 -19.93 -26.98 -1.00
N ALA A 146 -20.80 -27.17 -0.02
CA ALA A 146 -21.01 -28.46 0.63
C ALA A 146 -22.53 -28.65 0.75
#